data_AF-A0A2M7VZC2-F1
#
_entry.id   AF-A0A2M7VZC2-F1
#
_cell.length_a   1.000
_cell.length_b   1.000
_cell.length_c   1.000
_cell.angle_alpha   90.00
_cell.angle_beta   90.00
_cell.angle_gamma   90.00
#
_symmetry.space_group_name_H-M   'P 1'
#
loop_
_entity.id
_entity.type
_entity.pdbx_description
1 polymer ?
#
loop_
_entity_poly.entity_id
_entity_poly.type
_entity_poly.pdbx_seq_one_letter_code
_entity_poly.pdbx_strand_id
1 'polypeptide(L)'
;MNESGLNTEGYDRYGFNANGFSQRGFRKDDYDDRGFDPDGYDVDGYNRLGYNQYGFDRKGFNREGMDKDGFNKDGFNLSGYNHLGFDKDGYNNSGVNAEGYDREGVKSEEY
;
A
#
# COMPACT_ATOMS: atom_id res chain seq x y z
N MET A 1 -16.04 18.13 8.10
CA MET A 1 -16.26 19.03 6.96
C MET A 1 -16.95 20.28 7.50
N ASN A 2 -16.57 21.46 7.04
CA ASN A 2 -17.24 22.73 7.40
C ASN A 2 -18.47 22.98 6.50
N GLU A 3 -19.19 24.08 6.73
CA GLU A 3 -20.34 24.50 5.90
C GLU A 3 -19.99 24.67 4.41
N SER A 4 -18.72 24.86 4.09
CA SER A 4 -18.19 24.94 2.72
C SER A 4 -17.82 23.59 2.10
N GLY A 5 -18.02 22.47 2.81
CA GLY A 5 -17.68 21.13 2.33
C GLY A 5 -16.18 20.80 2.36
N LEU A 6 -15.36 21.63 3.01
CA LEU A 6 -13.91 21.45 3.13
C LEU A 6 -13.56 20.69 4.42
N ASN A 7 -12.47 19.93 4.40
CA ASN A 7 -11.88 19.28 5.57
C ASN A 7 -11.13 20.31 6.46
N THR A 8 -10.53 19.85 7.56
CA THR A 8 -9.76 20.70 8.49
C THR A 8 -8.53 21.36 7.86
N GLU A 9 -8.04 20.80 6.76
CA GLU A 9 -6.90 21.29 5.99
C GLU A 9 -7.33 22.25 4.87
N GLY A 10 -8.63 22.51 4.71
CA GLY A 10 -9.17 23.43 3.71
C GLY A 10 -9.34 22.83 2.31
N TYR A 11 -9.36 21.51 2.18
CA TYR A 11 -9.56 20.79 0.91
C TYR A 11 -10.92 20.07 0.86
N ASP A 12 -11.54 20.04 -0.31
CA ASP A 12 -12.77 19.29 -0.57
C ASP A 12 -12.48 17.78 -0.65
N ARG A 13 -13.54 16.98 -0.87
CA ARG A 13 -13.44 15.52 -0.97
C ARG A 13 -12.61 15.02 -2.16
N TYR A 14 -12.28 15.88 -3.12
CA TYR A 14 -11.47 15.58 -4.29
C TYR A 14 -10.06 16.17 -4.17
N GLY A 15 -9.73 16.76 -3.02
CA GLY A 15 -8.39 17.29 -2.73
C GLY A 15 -8.14 18.69 -3.26
N PHE A 16 -9.17 19.48 -3.56
CA PHE A 16 -9.03 20.88 -4.01
C PHE A 16 -9.46 21.88 -2.94
N ASN A 17 -8.71 22.96 -2.78
CA ASN A 17 -9.06 24.03 -1.87
C ASN A 17 -10.17 24.93 -2.43
N ALA A 18 -10.60 25.92 -1.63
CA ALA A 18 -11.63 26.89 -2.04
C ALA A 18 -11.30 27.66 -3.35
N ASN A 19 -10.01 27.78 -3.69
CA ASN A 19 -9.55 28.41 -4.93
C ASN A 19 -9.44 27.43 -6.11
N GLY A 20 -9.84 26.17 -5.93
CA GLY A 20 -9.77 25.14 -6.97
C GLY A 20 -8.37 24.55 -7.18
N PHE A 21 -7.46 24.67 -6.22
CA PHE A 21 -6.11 24.11 -6.32
C PHE A 21 -5.89 22.97 -5.34
N SER A 22 -5.22 21.92 -5.80
CA SER A 22 -4.77 20.85 -4.93
C SER A 22 -3.53 21.25 -4.13
N GLN A 23 -3.18 20.45 -3.12
CA GLN A 23 -1.95 20.64 -2.36
C GLN A 23 -0.69 20.58 -3.27
N ARG A 24 -0.78 19.86 -4.39
CA ARG A 24 0.29 19.74 -5.40
C ARG A 24 0.22 20.80 -6.50
N GLY A 25 -0.72 21.74 -6.44
CA GLY A 25 -0.86 22.83 -7.41
C GLY A 25 -1.65 22.50 -8.68
N PHE A 26 -2.28 21.31 -8.76
CA PHE A 26 -3.16 20.96 -9.87
C PHE A 26 -4.49 21.72 -9.78
N ARG A 27 -5.05 22.13 -10.92
CA ARG A 27 -6.31 22.87 -10.97
C ARG A 27 -7.48 21.90 -11.04
N LYS A 28 -8.55 22.20 -10.31
CA LYS A 28 -9.80 21.42 -10.33
C LYS A 28 -10.41 21.30 -11.73
N ASP A 29 -10.25 22.34 -12.55
CA ASP A 29 -10.77 22.39 -13.92
C ASP A 29 -10.08 21.40 -14.87
N ASP A 30 -8.92 20.85 -14.49
CA ASP A 30 -8.22 19.82 -15.25
C ASP A 30 -8.83 18.41 -15.01
N TYR A 31 -9.82 18.28 -14.13
CA TYR A 31 -10.43 17.02 -13.69
C TYR A 31 -11.94 16.99 -14.00
N ASP A 32 -12.49 15.80 -14.22
CA ASP A 32 -13.92 15.58 -14.38
C ASP A 32 -14.70 15.81 -13.07
N ASP A 33 -16.03 15.83 -13.14
CA ASP A 33 -16.92 16.02 -11.96
C ASP A 33 -16.76 14.93 -10.88
N ARG A 34 -16.06 13.84 -11.21
CA ARG A 34 -15.73 12.75 -10.30
C ARG A 34 -14.31 12.86 -9.74
N GLY A 35 -13.57 13.92 -10.10
CA GLY A 35 -12.24 14.23 -9.62
C GLY A 35 -11.12 13.48 -10.33
N PHE A 36 -11.30 13.06 -11.60
CA PHE A 36 -10.29 12.35 -12.38
C PHE A 36 -9.81 13.16 -13.60
N ASP A 37 -8.51 13.14 -13.86
CA ASP A 37 -7.89 13.75 -15.04
C ASP A 37 -8.27 12.98 -16.34
N PRO A 38 -7.86 13.47 -17.53
CA PRO A 38 -8.12 12.78 -18.79
C PRO A 38 -7.53 11.37 -18.90
N ASP A 39 -6.46 11.07 -18.16
CA ASP A 39 -5.84 9.74 -18.08
C ASP A 39 -6.57 8.82 -17.07
N GLY A 40 -7.56 9.36 -16.36
CA GLY A 40 -8.43 8.65 -15.43
C GLY A 40 -7.89 8.52 -14.02
N TYR A 41 -6.96 9.39 -13.60
CA TYR A 41 -6.36 9.42 -12.27
C TYR A 41 -6.85 10.60 -11.43
N ASP A 42 -7.05 10.36 -10.15
CA ASP A 42 -7.38 11.42 -9.20
C ASP A 42 -6.17 12.31 -8.89
N VAL A 43 -6.40 13.36 -8.11
CA VAL A 43 -5.35 14.30 -7.71
C VAL A 43 -4.24 13.65 -6.88
N ASP A 44 -4.45 12.44 -6.37
CA ASP A 44 -3.47 11.62 -5.65
C ASP A 44 -2.71 10.66 -6.59
N GLY A 45 -3.13 10.54 -7.85
CA GLY A 45 -2.53 9.67 -8.85
C GLY A 45 -3.10 8.25 -8.85
N TYR A 46 -4.33 8.05 -8.36
CA TYR A 46 -5.01 6.75 -8.34
C TYR A 46 -6.18 6.74 -9.31
N ASN A 47 -6.31 5.65 -10.06
CA ASN A 47 -7.40 5.47 -10.99
C ASN A 47 -8.73 5.23 -10.27
N ARG A 48 -9.82 5.10 -11.03
CA ARG A 48 -11.17 4.83 -10.52
C ARG A 48 -11.30 3.55 -9.68
N LEU A 49 -10.37 2.62 -9.83
CA LEU A 49 -10.30 1.38 -9.03
C LEU A 49 -9.43 1.53 -7.78
N GLY A 50 -8.86 2.72 -7.55
CA GLY A 50 -8.01 3.01 -6.40
C GLY A 50 -6.56 2.59 -6.56
N TYR A 51 -6.09 2.33 -7.79
CA TYR A 51 -4.71 1.90 -8.08
C TYR A 51 -3.92 2.98 -8.81
N ASN A 52 -2.66 3.18 -8.45
CA ASN A 52 -1.75 4.06 -9.18
C ASN A 52 -1.35 3.45 -10.54
N GLN A 53 -0.56 4.20 -11.31
CA GLN A 53 -0.03 3.78 -12.62
C GLN A 53 0.80 2.48 -12.57
N TYR A 54 1.34 2.12 -11.40
CA TYR A 54 2.11 0.89 -11.19
C TYR A 54 1.23 -0.27 -10.72
N GLY A 55 -0.09 -0.08 -10.59
CA GLY A 55 -1.02 -1.12 -10.18
C GLY A 55 -1.11 -1.35 -8.66
N PHE A 56 -0.62 -0.43 -7.84
CA PHE A 56 -0.70 -0.50 -6.37
C PHE A 56 -1.76 0.43 -5.80
N ASP A 57 -2.49 -0.05 -4.79
CA ASP A 57 -3.48 0.71 -4.07
C ASP A 57 -2.83 1.79 -3.18
N ARG A 58 -3.67 2.61 -2.53
CA ARG A 58 -3.22 3.67 -1.60
C ARG A 58 -2.45 3.14 -0.39
N LYS A 59 -2.49 1.84 -0.11
CA LYS A 59 -1.73 1.16 0.94
C LYS A 59 -0.45 0.50 0.40
N GLY A 60 -0.18 0.61 -0.89
CA GLY A 60 1.00 0.03 -1.52
C GLY A 60 0.86 -1.43 -1.95
N PHE A 61 -0.36 -1.97 -2.02
CA PHE A 61 -0.61 -3.37 -2.40
C PHE A 61 -1.24 -3.48 -3.79
N ASN A 62 -0.79 -4.44 -4.59
CA ASN A 62 -1.37 -4.75 -5.89
C ASN A 62 -2.76 -5.43 -5.73
N ARG A 63 -3.37 -5.80 -6.86
CA ARG A 63 -4.67 -6.50 -6.87
C ARG A 63 -4.66 -7.86 -6.19
N GLU A 64 -3.50 -8.49 -6.07
CA GLU A 64 -3.29 -9.77 -5.39
C GLU A 64 -3.03 -9.58 -3.89
N GLY A 65 -2.96 -8.33 -3.42
CA GLY A 65 -2.70 -8.00 -2.02
C GLY A 65 -1.23 -8.07 -1.63
N MET A 66 -0.32 -8.03 -2.61
CA MET A 66 1.13 -8.05 -2.43
C MET A 66 1.72 -6.65 -2.64
N ASP A 67 2.69 -6.27 -1.81
CA ASP A 67 3.45 -5.05 -1.99
C ASP A 67 4.45 -5.15 -3.15
N LYS A 68 5.20 -4.08 -3.37
CA LYS A 68 6.23 -4.02 -4.42
C LYS A 68 7.37 -5.03 -4.25
N ASP A 69 7.58 -5.51 -3.02
CA ASP A 69 8.65 -6.44 -2.66
C ASP A 69 8.12 -7.89 -2.65
N GLY A 70 6.83 -8.09 -2.95
CA GLY A 70 6.19 -9.40 -3.03
C GLY A 70 5.75 -9.95 -1.67
N PHE A 71 5.42 -9.09 -0.71
CA PHE A 71 4.90 -9.45 0.61
C PHE A 71 3.47 -8.99 0.81
N ASN A 72 2.66 -9.83 1.47
CA ASN A 72 1.27 -9.51 1.77
C ASN A 72 1.17 -8.52 2.95
N LYS A 73 -0.05 -8.16 3.33
CA LYS A 73 -0.33 -7.25 4.45
C LYS A 73 0.18 -7.75 5.81
N ASP A 74 0.38 -9.05 5.95
CA ASP A 74 0.92 -9.68 7.16
C ASP A 74 2.46 -9.78 7.11
N GLY A 75 3.09 -9.28 6.04
CA GLY A 75 4.55 -9.28 5.85
C GLY A 75 5.12 -10.60 5.37
N PHE A 76 4.32 -11.47 4.74
CA PHE A 76 4.75 -12.77 4.20
C PHE A 76 4.65 -12.83 2.69
N ASN A 77 5.65 -13.43 2.04
CA ASN A 77 5.63 -13.69 0.62
C ASN A 77 4.69 -14.85 0.26
N LEU A 78 4.54 -15.14 -1.04
CA LEU A 78 3.70 -16.24 -1.53
C LEU A 78 4.13 -17.63 -1.02
N SER A 79 5.39 -17.80 -0.64
CA SER A 79 5.91 -19.02 -0.04
C SER A 79 5.67 -19.09 1.48
N GLY A 80 5.06 -18.06 2.08
CA GLY A 80 4.75 -18.00 3.51
C GLY A 80 5.90 -17.53 4.40
N TYR A 81 6.94 -16.91 3.85
CA TYR A 81 8.10 -16.41 4.62
C TYR A 81 8.14 -14.89 4.66
N ASN A 82 8.57 -14.33 5.79
CA ASN A 82 8.76 -12.90 5.99
C ASN A 82 10.07 -12.40 5.36
N HIS A 83 10.34 -11.10 5.48
CA HIS A 83 11.57 -10.49 4.95
C HIS A 83 12.87 -11.05 5.56
N LEU A 84 12.79 -11.71 6.72
CA LEU A 84 13.91 -12.38 7.36
C LEU A 84 14.04 -13.86 6.93
N GLY A 85 13.15 -14.35 6.07
CA GLY A 85 13.15 -15.73 5.59
C GLY A 85 12.51 -16.72 6.56
N PHE A 86 11.73 -16.26 7.55
CA PHE A 86 11.03 -17.12 8.52
C PHE A 86 9.53 -17.16 8.25
N ASP A 87 8.93 -18.33 8.43
CA ASP A 87 7.49 -18.50 8.36
C ASP A 87 6.78 -17.90 9.58
N LYS A 88 5.45 -18.01 9.61
CA LYS A 88 4.62 -17.53 10.71
C LYS A 88 4.94 -18.16 12.07
N ASP A 89 5.56 -19.34 12.07
CA ASP A 89 5.94 -20.07 13.27
C ASP A 89 7.39 -19.74 13.69
N GLY A 90 8.10 -18.91 12.91
CA GLY A 90 9.47 -18.48 13.19
C GLY A 90 10.56 -19.38 12.62
N TYR A 91 10.24 -20.24 11.64
CA TYR A 91 11.18 -21.21 11.06
C TYR A 91 11.51 -20.88 9.60
N ASN A 92 12.77 -21.05 9.22
CA ASN A 92 13.22 -20.85 7.84
C ASN A 92 12.81 -22.03 6.94
N ASN A 93 13.17 -21.97 5.67
CA ASN A 93 12.87 -23.03 4.70
C ASN A 93 13.53 -24.39 5.01
N SER A 94 14.56 -24.41 5.85
CA SER A 94 15.20 -25.62 6.37
C SER A 94 14.55 -26.13 7.66
N GLY A 95 13.51 -25.45 8.16
CA GLY A 95 12.82 -25.82 9.40
C GLY A 95 13.57 -25.41 10.67
N VAL A 96 14.46 -24.42 10.60
CA VAL A 96 15.29 -23.94 11.72
C VAL A 96 14.92 -22.50 12.09
N ASN A 97 14.80 -22.21 13.39
CA ASN A 97 14.50 -20.88 13.89
C ASN A 97 15.75 -19.98 13.95
N ALA A 98 15.57 -18.70 14.30
CA ALA A 98 16.67 -17.74 14.39
C ALA A 98 17.74 -18.09 15.45
N GLU A 99 17.43 -18.99 16.38
CA GLU A 99 18.33 -19.47 17.43
C GLU A 99 19.05 -20.77 17.04
N GLY A 100 18.77 -21.33 15.87
CA GLY A 100 19.38 -22.57 15.38
C GLY A 100 18.66 -23.85 15.83
N TYR A 101 17.43 -23.79 16.33
CA TYR A 101 16.65 -24.97 16.73
C TYR A 101 15.60 -25.36 15.69
N ASP A 102 15.35 -26.65 15.55
CA ASP A 102 14.25 -27.17 14.74
C ASP A 102 12.89 -27.06 15.46
N ARG A 103 11.84 -27.54 14.80
CA ARG A 103 10.46 -27.51 15.33
C ARG A 103 10.25 -28.38 16.58
N GLU A 104 11.14 -29.33 16.83
CA GLU A 104 11.11 -30.20 18.01
C GLU A 104 12.00 -29.65 19.16
N GLY A 105 12.67 -28.51 18.94
CA GLY A 105 13.58 -27.89 19.90
C GLY A 105 14.98 -28.51 19.92
N VAL A 106 15.37 -29.24 18.88
CA VAL A 106 16.72 -29.81 18.73
C VAL A 106 17.61 -28.81 18.00
N LYS A 107 18.83 -28.60 18.50
CA LYS A 107 19.80 -27.71 17.87
C LYS A 107 20.26 -28.30 16.54
N SER A 108 20.07 -27.56 15.45
CA SER A 108 20.60 -27.91 14.13
C SER A 108 22.13 -27.83 14.15
N GLU A 109 22.81 -28.83 13.58
CA GLU A 109 24.27 -28.81 13.41
C GLU A 109 24.72 -28.03 12.15
N GLU A 110 23.77 -27.61 11.30
CA GLU A 110 24.07 -26.96 10.01
C GLU A 110 24.00 -25.42 10.04
N TYR A 111 23.89 -24.79 11.22
CA TYR A 111 23.94 -23.32 11.39
C TYR A 111 24.71 -22.88 12.65
#